data_AF-A0A419GIX9-F1
#
_entry.id   AF-A0A419GIX9-F1
#
_cell.length_a   1.000
_cell.length_b   1.000
_cell.length_c   1.000
_cell.angle_alpha   90.00
_cell.angle_beta   90.00
_cell.angle_gamma   90.00
#
_symmetry.space_group_name_H-M   'P 1'
#
loop_
_entity.id
_entity.type
_entity.pdbx_description
1 polymer ?
#
loop_
_entity_poly.entity_id
_entity_poly.type
_entity_poly.pdbx_seq_one_letter_code
_entity_poly.pdbx_strand_id
1 'polypeptide(L)'
;MFGYPLLGMIGMNLKRLHRIFIGGFVCMLLVISSDLSVASENNRPIQVEVVITDQYPRYLAKGAPDENIELHPINIVNKGRYGAQVRFSGCTPDNTGKCKAQVLYILLDPQGHKRFSSGWLRLWYDRPPVPIGETRIGEEGMGGEIKGEPPGSWEVVAVVRDQVSGLVSTNIASFAVPAPLLSAGHVGASHCHVDESVLFTCRSGPKQISVCASTDALRKTGYLAYRFGRPSQRPEIDFPSSGTNPATVFSYFASSYAKGGTELLQFSIGEFTYQVFSEHHAFDWNGSGVVVNRGKKRVAYFLCNEKSLINNLHQLKFMGLPNEEFTDFVDHEPAK
;
A
#
# COMPACT_ATOMS: atom_id res chain seq x y z
N MET A 1 -29.36 -40.29 44.89
CA MET A 1 -28.93 -41.22 43.82
C MET A 1 -27.75 -40.58 43.12
N PHE A 2 -26.54 -40.99 43.49
CA PHE A 2 -25.58 -41.74 42.63
C PHE A 2 -25.14 -40.93 41.40
N GLY A 3 -23.87 -40.63 41.15
CA GLY A 3 -22.61 -41.01 41.75
C GLY A 3 -21.50 -40.65 40.76
N TYR A 4 -20.43 -40.00 41.23
CA TYR A 4 -19.19 -39.80 40.48
C TYR A 4 -18.29 -41.04 40.61
N PRO A 5 -17.37 -41.26 39.65
CA PRO A 5 -16.02 -41.73 39.98
C PRO A 5 -14.97 -40.74 39.44
N LEU A 6 -13.91 -40.31 40.14
CA LEU A 6 -12.81 -40.93 40.90
C LEU A 6 -11.57 -41.35 40.07
N LEU A 7 -10.42 -40.91 40.59
CA LEU A 7 -9.01 -41.25 40.35
C LEU A 7 -8.29 -40.64 39.12
N GLY A 8 -7.05 -40.14 39.22
CA GLY A 8 -6.04 -40.33 40.26
C GLY A 8 -4.98 -39.23 40.32
N MET A 9 -4.45 -39.08 41.54
CA MET A 9 -3.33 -38.24 41.95
C MET A 9 -1.98 -38.87 41.61
N ILE A 10 -0.98 -38.05 41.28
CA ILE A 10 0.43 -38.12 41.76
C ILE A 10 0.94 -36.66 41.70
N GLY A 11 1.52 -36.00 42.71
CA GLY A 11 1.98 -36.42 44.02
C GLY A 11 3.44 -36.00 44.28
N MET A 12 3.65 -34.74 44.71
CA MET A 12 4.72 -34.27 45.61
C MET A 12 6.19 -34.36 45.07
N ASN A 13 7.21 -33.64 45.54
CA ASN A 13 7.45 -32.93 46.79
C ASN A 13 8.63 -31.96 46.61
N LEU A 14 8.54 -30.76 47.16
CA LEU A 14 9.61 -29.76 47.21
C LEU A 14 10.06 -29.63 48.66
N LYS A 15 11.25 -30.15 49.04
CA LYS A 15 11.87 -29.81 50.33
C LYS A 15 13.40 -29.82 50.31
N ARG A 16 13.91 -28.70 50.84
CA ARG A 16 15.09 -28.49 51.70
C ARG A 16 16.49 -28.45 51.06
N LEU A 17 16.99 -27.21 50.99
CA LEU A 17 18.36 -26.84 51.30
C LEU A 17 18.79 -27.38 52.69
N HIS A 18 20.02 -27.88 52.76
CA HIS A 18 20.97 -27.50 53.81
C HIS A 18 22.41 -27.61 53.30
N ARG A 19 23.20 -26.56 53.57
CA ARG A 19 24.66 -26.47 53.40
C ARG A 19 25.38 -27.56 54.20
N ILE A 20 26.58 -27.97 53.76
CA ILE A 20 27.85 -27.94 54.52
C ILE A 20 29.02 -28.23 53.57
N PHE A 21 30.11 -27.46 53.78
CA PHE A 21 31.44 -27.53 53.17
C PHE A 21 32.13 -28.90 53.32
N ILE A 22 33.08 -29.24 52.44
CA ILE A 22 34.50 -29.54 52.74
C ILE A 22 35.22 -29.88 51.41
N GLY A 23 36.50 -29.51 51.33
CA GLY A 23 37.31 -29.46 50.12
C GLY A 23 37.72 -30.81 49.52
N GLY A 24 38.40 -30.74 48.38
CA GLY A 24 39.05 -31.92 47.80
C GLY A 24 39.22 -31.85 46.30
N PHE A 25 40.43 -31.47 45.88
CA PHE A 25 41.01 -31.70 44.57
C PHE A 25 40.69 -33.11 44.03
N VAL A 26 40.05 -33.22 42.85
CA VAL A 26 40.35 -34.25 41.84
C VAL A 26 40.02 -33.68 40.46
N CYS A 27 41.07 -33.47 39.67
CA CYS A 27 41.00 -33.16 38.25
C CYS A 27 40.55 -34.43 37.50
N MET A 28 39.25 -34.55 37.21
CA MET A 28 38.72 -35.61 36.37
C MET A 28 38.65 -35.07 34.93
N LEU A 29 39.59 -35.53 34.10
CA LEU A 29 39.57 -35.37 32.64
C LEU A 29 38.26 -35.96 32.11
N LEU A 30 37.28 -35.09 31.82
CA LEU A 30 36.19 -35.43 30.93
C LEU A 30 36.75 -35.40 29.52
N VAL A 31 36.97 -36.58 28.95
CA VAL A 31 37.09 -36.74 27.49
C VAL A 31 35.71 -36.45 26.94
N ILE A 32 35.49 -35.19 26.56
CA ILE A 32 34.34 -34.82 25.74
C ILE A 32 34.65 -35.42 24.37
N SER A 33 34.02 -36.55 24.07
CA SER A 33 33.93 -37.07 22.71
C SER A 33 33.41 -35.95 21.83
N SER A 34 34.29 -35.44 20.99
CA SER A 34 33.99 -34.42 20.00
C SER A 34 33.22 -35.08 18.86
N ASP A 35 31.98 -35.51 19.11
CA ASP A 35 31.01 -35.69 18.04
C ASP A 35 30.52 -34.29 17.66
N LEU A 36 31.45 -33.52 17.10
CA LEU A 36 31.13 -32.35 16.30
C LEU A 36 30.53 -32.92 15.02
N SER A 37 29.21 -33.10 15.03
CA SER A 37 28.44 -33.35 13.83
C SER A 37 28.84 -32.29 12.81
N VAL A 38 29.60 -32.70 11.80
CA VAL A 38 29.85 -31.90 10.61
C VAL A 38 28.46 -31.51 10.11
N ALA A 39 28.08 -30.25 10.29
CA ALA A 39 26.92 -29.70 9.64
C ALA A 39 27.17 -29.90 8.14
N SER A 40 26.44 -30.84 7.56
CA SER A 40 26.51 -31.21 6.16
C SER A 40 26.60 -29.94 5.31
N GLU A 41 27.71 -29.80 4.59
CA GLU A 41 28.00 -28.69 3.68
C GLU A 41 26.95 -28.52 2.56
N ASN A 42 25.99 -29.47 2.50
CA ASN A 42 24.91 -29.57 1.54
C ASN A 42 23.61 -28.86 1.96
N ASN A 43 23.50 -28.33 3.18
CA ASN A 43 22.27 -27.66 3.64
C ASN A 43 22.39 -26.14 3.53
N ARG A 44 22.50 -25.63 2.30
CA ARG A 44 22.54 -24.17 2.06
C ARG A 44 21.14 -23.65 1.72
N PRO A 45 20.70 -22.54 2.32
CA PRO A 45 19.39 -21.97 2.04
C PRO A 45 19.31 -21.52 0.57
N ILE A 46 18.14 -21.70 -0.03
CA ILE A 46 17.85 -21.23 -1.39
C ILE A 46 18.10 -19.71 -1.43
N GLN A 47 18.95 -19.23 -2.34
CA GLN A 47 19.12 -17.79 -2.55
C GLN A 47 18.07 -17.31 -3.54
N VAL A 48 17.42 -16.19 -3.24
CA VAL A 48 16.25 -15.71 -3.98
C VAL A 48 16.35 -14.21 -4.22
N GLU A 49 16.01 -13.82 -5.43
CA GLU A 49 15.83 -12.46 -5.91
C GLU A 49 14.47 -12.40 -6.60
N VAL A 50 13.56 -11.55 -6.13
CA VAL A 50 12.32 -11.27 -6.86
C VAL A 50 12.58 -10.13 -7.85
N VAL A 51 12.24 -10.34 -9.10
CA VAL A 51 12.40 -9.35 -10.17
C VAL A 51 11.01 -8.93 -10.63
N ILE A 52 10.74 -7.63 -10.53
CA ILE A 52 9.52 -7.03 -11.08
C ILE A 52 9.79 -6.68 -12.53
N THR A 53 8.90 -7.08 -13.44
CA THR A 53 9.09 -6.97 -14.90
C THR A 53 7.81 -6.49 -15.58
N ASP A 54 7.92 -5.91 -16.76
CA ASP A 54 6.77 -5.61 -17.64
C ASP A 54 6.27 -6.85 -18.39
N GLN A 55 7.03 -7.94 -18.34
CA GLN A 55 6.68 -9.23 -18.93
C GLN A 55 5.67 -9.98 -18.06
N TYR A 56 4.63 -10.52 -18.67
CA TYR A 56 3.56 -11.20 -17.93
C TYR A 56 3.92 -12.67 -17.64
N PRO A 57 3.89 -13.13 -16.37
CA PRO A 57 4.50 -14.41 -15.99
C PRO A 57 3.81 -15.66 -16.57
N ARG A 58 2.52 -15.59 -16.93
CA ARG A 58 1.86 -16.73 -17.61
C ARG A 58 2.48 -17.07 -18.97
N TYR A 59 3.25 -16.16 -19.58
CA TYR A 59 3.98 -16.42 -20.82
C TYR A 59 5.40 -16.94 -20.57
N LEU A 60 5.92 -16.81 -19.34
CA LEU A 60 7.22 -17.36 -18.94
C LEU A 60 7.06 -18.84 -18.50
N ALA A 61 5.94 -19.19 -17.88
CA ALA A 61 5.75 -20.47 -17.17
C ALA A 61 5.67 -21.77 -18.02
N LYS A 62 5.59 -21.73 -19.36
CA LYS A 62 5.47 -22.96 -20.17
C LYS A 62 6.79 -23.58 -20.65
N GLY A 63 7.94 -22.95 -20.35
CA GLY A 63 9.28 -23.43 -20.73
C GLY A 63 10.45 -22.82 -19.96
N ALA A 64 10.20 -21.88 -19.02
CA ALA A 64 11.22 -21.07 -18.35
C ALA A 64 12.42 -21.76 -17.69
N PRO A 65 12.33 -22.90 -17.01
CA PRO A 65 13.48 -23.41 -16.27
C PRO A 65 14.63 -23.88 -17.18
N ASP A 66 14.33 -24.16 -18.46
CA ASP A 66 15.27 -24.73 -19.42
C ASP A 66 15.65 -23.72 -20.55
N GLU A 67 14.97 -22.58 -20.61
CA GLU A 67 15.24 -21.49 -21.55
C GLU A 67 15.96 -20.34 -20.86
N ASN A 68 16.91 -19.71 -21.57
CA ASN A 68 17.61 -18.55 -21.04
C ASN A 68 16.71 -17.31 -21.20
N ILE A 69 15.79 -17.14 -20.25
CA ILE A 69 14.85 -16.02 -20.25
C ILE A 69 15.51 -14.82 -19.57
N GLU A 70 15.63 -13.73 -20.31
CA GLU A 70 16.04 -12.44 -19.78
C GLU A 70 14.82 -11.69 -19.22
N LEU A 71 14.88 -11.35 -17.92
CA LEU A 71 13.87 -10.53 -17.26
C LEU A 71 14.24 -9.06 -17.43
N HIS A 72 13.29 -8.24 -17.87
CA HIS A 72 13.47 -6.79 -17.95
C HIS A 72 13.01 -6.14 -16.64
N PRO A 73 13.93 -5.77 -15.73
CA PRO A 73 13.53 -5.18 -14.46
C PRO A 73 12.86 -3.82 -14.69
N ILE A 74 11.73 -3.60 -14.03
CA ILE A 74 11.05 -2.30 -14.00
C ILE A 74 10.96 -1.78 -12.58
N ASN A 75 11.15 -0.48 -12.44
CA ASN A 75 11.06 0.22 -11.15
C ASN A 75 9.86 1.18 -11.11
N ILE A 76 9.14 1.34 -12.22
CA ILE A 76 7.98 2.24 -12.35
C ILE A 76 6.89 1.55 -13.17
N VAL A 77 5.64 1.59 -12.69
CA VAL A 77 4.45 1.07 -13.38
C VAL A 77 3.43 2.20 -13.54
N ASN A 78 3.41 2.85 -14.71
CA ASN A 78 2.55 4.02 -14.97
C ASN A 78 1.06 3.67 -15.08
N LYS A 79 0.75 2.68 -15.92
CA LYS A 79 -0.59 2.11 -16.14
C LYS A 79 -0.39 0.85 -16.97
N GLY A 80 -1.07 -0.23 -16.62
CA GLY A 80 -0.94 -1.49 -17.36
C GLY A 80 -0.35 -2.61 -16.52
N ARG A 81 0.14 -3.65 -17.21
CA ARG A 81 0.47 -4.93 -16.59
C ARG A 81 1.85 -4.90 -15.97
N TYR A 82 2.00 -5.62 -14.87
CA TYR A 82 3.27 -5.95 -14.26
C TYR A 82 3.33 -7.44 -13.95
N GLY A 83 4.55 -7.98 -13.90
CA GLY A 83 4.88 -9.33 -13.47
C GLY A 83 5.90 -9.30 -12.34
N ALA A 84 5.94 -10.36 -11.55
CA ALA A 84 6.98 -10.64 -10.60
C ALA A 84 7.40 -12.11 -10.73
N GLN A 85 8.71 -12.32 -10.83
CA GLN A 85 9.31 -13.62 -11.06
C GLN A 85 10.52 -13.80 -10.14
N VAL A 86 10.68 -14.98 -9.57
CA VAL A 86 11.86 -15.30 -8.77
C VAL A 86 13.00 -15.80 -9.65
N ARG A 87 14.17 -15.18 -9.49
CA ARG A 87 15.48 -15.74 -9.83
C ARG A 87 16.06 -16.37 -8.58
N PHE A 88 16.56 -17.60 -8.68
CA PHE A 88 17.07 -18.32 -7.52
C PHE A 88 18.27 -19.21 -7.85
N SER A 89 19.01 -19.60 -6.81
CA SER A 89 20.09 -20.59 -6.87
C SER A 89 20.07 -21.50 -5.65
N GLY A 90 20.61 -22.71 -5.82
CA GLY A 90 20.60 -23.75 -4.80
C GLY A 90 19.21 -24.32 -4.48
N CYS A 91 19.21 -25.42 -3.75
CA CYS A 91 18.09 -26.05 -3.04
C CYS A 91 18.59 -27.38 -2.47
N THR A 92 17.86 -27.91 -1.49
CA THR A 92 18.19 -29.17 -0.84
C THR A 92 17.69 -30.34 -1.70
N PRO A 93 18.57 -31.23 -2.19
CA PRO A 93 18.12 -32.42 -2.88
C PRO A 93 17.53 -33.43 -1.89
N ASP A 94 16.47 -34.12 -2.32
CA ASP A 94 15.94 -35.31 -1.65
C ASP A 94 16.86 -36.53 -1.85
N ASN A 95 16.45 -37.68 -1.32
CA ASN A 95 17.18 -38.93 -1.46
C ASN A 95 17.32 -39.44 -2.91
N THR A 96 16.58 -38.87 -3.86
CA THR A 96 16.69 -39.15 -5.30
C THR A 96 17.59 -38.13 -6.03
N GLY A 97 18.17 -37.16 -5.30
CA GLY A 97 18.97 -36.09 -5.87
C GLY A 97 18.16 -34.94 -6.46
N LYS A 98 16.85 -34.87 -6.17
CA LYS A 98 15.93 -33.88 -6.75
C LYS A 98 15.46 -32.86 -5.72
N CYS A 99 15.25 -31.64 -6.17
CA CYS A 99 14.74 -30.55 -5.34
C CYS A 99 13.24 -30.34 -5.52
N LYS A 100 12.63 -29.85 -4.44
CA LYS A 100 11.25 -29.36 -4.41
C LYS A 100 11.19 -28.05 -3.65
N ALA A 101 10.83 -26.97 -4.35
CA ALA A 101 10.73 -25.64 -3.77
C ALA A 101 9.44 -24.96 -4.21
N GLN A 102 8.84 -24.20 -3.29
CA GLN A 102 7.65 -23.40 -3.53
C GLN A 102 7.91 -21.92 -3.31
N VAL A 103 7.10 -21.08 -3.94
CA VAL A 103 7.12 -19.63 -3.75
C VAL A 103 5.72 -19.12 -3.39
N LEU A 104 5.65 -18.24 -2.41
CA LEU A 104 4.48 -17.45 -2.06
C LEU A 104 4.80 -15.99 -2.38
N TYR A 105 3.99 -15.36 -3.23
CA TYR A 105 4.08 -13.93 -3.50
C TYR A 105 3.04 -13.15 -2.71
N ILE A 106 3.45 -12.02 -2.14
CA ILE A 106 2.59 -11.09 -1.42
C ILE A 106 2.79 -9.70 -2.02
N LEU A 107 1.70 -9.03 -2.36
CA LEU A 107 1.72 -7.63 -2.81
C LEU A 107 1.29 -6.71 -1.66
N LEU A 108 2.12 -5.73 -1.34
CA LEU A 108 1.84 -4.70 -0.36
C LEU A 108 1.60 -3.35 -1.05
N ASP A 109 0.59 -2.62 -0.58
CA ASP A 109 0.38 -1.23 -0.97
C ASP A 109 1.41 -0.29 -0.32
N PRO A 110 1.47 1.00 -0.71
CA PRO A 110 2.41 1.96 -0.13
C PRO A 110 2.22 2.23 1.36
N GLN A 111 1.11 1.78 1.94
CA GLN A 111 0.85 1.85 3.38
C GLN A 111 1.25 0.55 4.12
N GLY A 112 1.75 -0.45 3.39
CA GLY A 112 2.17 -1.75 3.93
C GLY A 112 1.03 -2.76 4.09
N HIS A 113 -0.19 -2.47 3.61
CA HIS A 113 -1.28 -3.42 3.69
C HIS A 113 -1.19 -4.46 2.58
N LYS A 114 -1.46 -5.72 2.94
CA LYS A 114 -1.55 -6.80 1.97
C LYS A 114 -2.75 -6.62 1.06
N ARG A 115 -2.47 -6.44 -0.23
CA ARG A 115 -3.48 -6.35 -1.30
C ARG A 115 -3.74 -7.68 -1.97
N PHE A 116 -2.72 -8.52 -2.06
CA PHE A 116 -2.79 -9.80 -2.73
C PHE A 116 -1.84 -10.83 -2.10
N SER A 117 -2.19 -12.11 -2.25
CA SER A 117 -1.36 -13.26 -1.88
C SER A 117 -1.66 -14.40 -2.87
N SER A 118 -0.62 -14.97 -3.49
CA SER A 118 -0.79 -16.02 -4.52
C SER A 118 -1.20 -17.38 -3.97
N GLY A 119 -0.97 -17.64 -2.68
CA GLY A 119 -0.82 -19.01 -2.18
C GLY A 119 0.53 -19.60 -2.60
N TRP A 120 0.83 -20.83 -2.19
CA TRP A 120 2.08 -21.51 -2.55
C TRP A 120 2.03 -22.00 -4.00
N LEU A 121 2.90 -21.46 -4.84
CA LEU A 121 3.10 -21.82 -6.23
C LEU A 121 4.35 -22.67 -6.41
N ARG A 122 4.49 -23.34 -7.56
CA ARG A 122 5.71 -24.11 -7.87
C ARG A 122 6.86 -23.17 -8.21
N LEU A 123 7.99 -23.34 -7.52
CA LEU A 123 9.24 -22.67 -7.89
C LEU A 123 10.13 -23.61 -8.71
N TRP A 124 10.36 -24.82 -8.22
CA TRP A 124 11.24 -25.81 -8.84
C TRP A 124 10.90 -27.21 -8.35
N TYR A 125 10.57 -28.13 -9.25
CA TYR A 125 10.06 -29.45 -8.86
C TYR A 125 10.67 -30.59 -9.67
N ASP A 126 11.02 -31.66 -8.95
CA ASP A 126 11.48 -32.94 -9.51
C ASP A 126 12.73 -32.82 -10.41
N ARG A 127 13.56 -31.81 -10.14
CA ARG A 127 14.77 -31.42 -10.90
C ARG A 127 16.00 -31.36 -9.98
N PRO A 128 17.22 -31.57 -10.48
CA PRO A 128 18.44 -31.41 -9.68
C PRO A 128 18.58 -30.00 -9.09
N PRO A 129 19.41 -29.82 -8.05
CA PRO A 129 19.73 -28.49 -7.54
C PRO A 129 20.36 -27.58 -8.59
N VAL A 130 20.04 -26.29 -8.53
CA VAL A 130 20.71 -25.28 -9.36
C VAL A 130 22.17 -25.17 -8.91
N PRO A 131 23.16 -25.35 -9.81
CA PRO A 131 24.57 -25.30 -9.47
C PRO A 131 24.99 -23.96 -8.83
N ILE A 132 26.07 -24.01 -8.05
CA ILE A 132 26.64 -22.80 -7.42
C ILE A 132 27.15 -21.86 -8.51
N GLY A 133 26.80 -20.58 -8.38
CA GLY A 133 27.18 -19.54 -9.35
C GLY A 133 26.24 -19.45 -10.55
N GLU A 134 25.28 -20.36 -10.68
CA GLU A 134 24.20 -20.28 -11.65
C GLU A 134 22.92 -19.79 -10.99
N THR A 135 22.09 -19.12 -11.78
CA THR A 135 20.72 -18.77 -11.39
C THR A 135 19.73 -19.31 -12.40
N ARG A 136 18.56 -19.71 -11.91
CA ARG A 136 17.43 -20.09 -12.75
C ARG A 136 16.21 -19.26 -12.41
N ILE A 137 15.28 -19.21 -13.35
CA ILE A 137 13.98 -18.58 -13.17
C ILE A 137 13.00 -19.64 -12.67
N GLY A 138 12.19 -19.26 -11.68
CA GLY A 138 11.15 -20.13 -11.13
C GLY A 138 10.12 -20.56 -12.18
N GLU A 139 9.49 -21.72 -11.97
CA GLU A 139 8.43 -22.23 -12.84
C GLU A 139 7.22 -21.28 -12.91
N GLU A 140 6.79 -20.74 -11.76
CA GLU A 140 5.62 -19.87 -11.68
C GLU A 140 5.94 -18.47 -11.13
N GLY A 141 5.23 -17.48 -11.64
CA GLY A 141 5.29 -16.08 -11.22
C GLY A 141 3.90 -15.49 -11.01
N MET A 142 3.84 -14.26 -10.48
CA MET A 142 2.58 -13.53 -10.28
C MET A 142 2.52 -12.28 -11.16
N GLY A 143 1.33 -11.87 -11.57
CA GLY A 143 1.16 -10.65 -12.35
C GLY A 143 -0.17 -10.00 -12.06
N GLY A 144 -0.23 -8.71 -12.35
CA GLY A 144 -1.41 -7.88 -12.13
C GLY A 144 -1.48 -6.75 -13.13
N GLU A 145 -2.46 -5.88 -12.95
CA GLU A 145 -2.64 -4.68 -13.76
C GLU A 145 -2.91 -3.49 -12.83
N ILE A 146 -2.19 -2.39 -13.05
CA ILE A 146 -2.42 -1.12 -12.37
C ILE A 146 -3.42 -0.30 -13.20
N LYS A 147 -4.61 -0.06 -12.64
CA LYS A 147 -5.73 0.68 -13.25
C LYS A 147 -6.12 1.96 -12.52
N GLY A 148 -5.81 2.06 -11.22
CA GLY A 148 -6.21 3.20 -10.38
C GLY A 148 -5.76 3.06 -8.92
N GLU A 149 -4.76 2.22 -8.68
CA GLU A 149 -4.12 1.97 -7.41
C GLU A 149 -3.47 3.25 -6.87
N PRO A 150 -3.44 3.44 -5.55
CA PRO A 150 -2.79 4.61 -4.96
C PRO A 150 -1.33 4.66 -5.41
N PRO A 151 -0.84 5.84 -5.83
CA PRO A 151 0.56 6.01 -6.14
C PRO A 151 1.42 5.87 -4.89
N GLY A 152 2.69 5.57 -5.12
CA GLY A 152 3.67 5.32 -4.09
C GLY A 152 4.52 4.10 -4.41
N SER A 153 5.35 3.72 -3.44
CA SER A 153 6.20 2.53 -3.53
C SER A 153 5.39 1.30 -3.15
N TRP A 154 5.13 0.44 -4.13
CA TRP A 154 4.53 -0.87 -3.95
C TRP A 154 5.62 -1.92 -3.76
N GLU A 155 5.34 -2.94 -2.96
CA GLU A 155 6.32 -4.00 -2.68
C GLU A 155 5.76 -5.37 -3.04
N VAL A 156 6.62 -6.17 -3.66
CA VAL A 156 6.39 -7.60 -3.88
C VAL A 156 7.34 -8.36 -2.97
N VAL A 157 6.78 -9.12 -2.04
CA VAL A 157 7.51 -10.04 -1.17
C VAL A 157 7.41 -11.44 -1.76
N ALA A 158 8.55 -12.06 -2.03
CA ALA A 158 8.64 -13.47 -2.38
C ALA A 158 9.16 -14.27 -1.18
N VAL A 159 8.34 -15.20 -0.69
CA VAL A 159 8.72 -16.16 0.36
C VAL A 159 8.91 -17.51 -0.30
N VAL A 160 10.14 -18.01 -0.30
CA VAL A 160 10.49 -19.30 -0.89
C VAL A 160 10.70 -20.32 0.19
N ARG A 161 10.09 -21.49 0.04
CA ARG A 161 10.23 -22.63 0.94
C ARG A 161 10.86 -23.80 0.20
N ASP A 162 11.97 -24.28 0.75
CA ASP A 162 12.52 -25.59 0.42
C ASP A 162 11.66 -26.66 1.09
N GLN A 163 11.05 -27.56 0.31
CA GLN A 163 10.16 -28.59 0.85
C GLN A 163 10.91 -29.80 1.42
N VAL A 164 12.21 -29.94 1.13
CA VAL A 164 13.04 -31.04 1.62
C VAL A 164 13.67 -30.67 2.96
N SER A 165 14.34 -29.52 3.05
CA SER A 165 14.95 -29.07 4.31
C SER A 165 13.99 -28.29 5.21
N GLY A 166 12.89 -27.77 4.68
CA GLY A 166 11.97 -26.87 5.39
C GLY A 166 12.50 -25.44 5.56
N LEU A 167 13.68 -25.14 5.03
CA LEU A 167 14.27 -23.80 5.08
C LEU A 167 13.41 -22.80 4.29
N VAL A 168 13.36 -21.56 4.79
CA VAL A 168 12.61 -20.47 4.18
C VAL A 168 13.56 -19.32 3.87
N SER A 169 13.45 -18.78 2.67
CA SER A 169 14.16 -17.60 2.20
C SER A 169 13.16 -16.53 1.79
N THR A 170 13.52 -15.26 1.92
CA THR A 170 12.63 -14.16 1.56
C THR A 170 13.40 -13.06 0.84
N ASN A 171 12.78 -12.48 -0.18
CA ASN A 171 13.28 -11.31 -0.87
C ASN A 171 12.13 -10.34 -1.16
N ILE A 172 12.46 -9.06 -1.26
CA ILE A 172 11.50 -7.98 -1.50
C ILE A 172 12.04 -7.16 -2.66
N ALA A 173 11.16 -6.84 -3.60
CA ALA A 173 11.42 -5.84 -4.63
C ALA A 173 10.29 -4.81 -4.63
N SER A 174 10.63 -3.59 -5.04
CA SER A 174 9.70 -2.46 -5.03
C SER A 174 9.55 -1.86 -6.42
N PHE A 175 8.36 -1.36 -6.72
CA PHE A 175 8.08 -0.54 -7.89
C PHE A 175 7.27 0.69 -7.51
N ALA A 176 7.53 1.80 -8.18
CA ALA A 176 6.73 3.00 -8.03
C ALA A 176 5.50 2.94 -8.93
N VAL A 177 4.32 3.11 -8.36
CA VAL A 177 3.18 3.60 -9.13
C VAL A 177 3.27 5.12 -9.06
N PRO A 178 3.59 5.82 -10.16
CA PRO A 178 3.70 7.26 -10.13
C PRO A 178 2.32 7.84 -9.82
N ALA A 179 2.31 8.92 -9.05
CA ALA A 179 1.12 9.76 -9.02
C ALA A 179 0.77 10.11 -10.46
N PRO A 180 -0.52 10.08 -10.86
CA PRO A 180 -0.87 10.63 -12.15
C PRO A 180 -0.20 12.00 -12.23
N LEU A 181 0.69 12.15 -13.21
CA LEU A 181 1.32 13.43 -13.48
C LEU A 181 0.15 14.36 -13.75
N LEU A 182 -0.23 15.12 -12.73
CA LEU A 182 -1.18 16.19 -12.88
C LEU A 182 -0.50 17.09 -13.88
N SER A 183 -1.04 17.07 -15.11
CA SER A 183 -0.64 17.99 -16.15
C SER A 183 -0.51 19.34 -15.48
N ALA A 184 0.70 19.93 -15.50
CA ALA A 184 0.89 21.30 -15.09
C ALA A 184 0.06 22.12 -16.07
N GLY A 185 -1.22 22.29 -15.73
CA GLY A 185 -2.22 22.90 -16.59
C GLY A 185 -1.74 24.30 -16.89
N HIS A 186 -1.38 24.54 -18.15
CA HIS A 186 -0.93 25.85 -18.55
C HIS A 186 -2.15 26.79 -18.68
N VAL A 187 -2.07 27.90 -17.93
CA VAL A 187 -2.82 29.16 -18.00
C VAL A 187 -4.31 29.11 -17.61
N GLY A 188 -4.50 28.98 -16.29
CA GLY A 188 -5.64 29.44 -15.52
C GLY A 188 -5.28 29.54 -14.03
N ALA A 189 -4.11 30.13 -13.73
CA ALA A 189 -3.40 30.20 -12.45
C ALA A 189 -4.22 29.76 -11.21
N SER A 190 -4.03 28.50 -10.81
CA SER A 190 -4.47 28.02 -9.50
C SER A 190 -3.74 28.75 -8.39
N HIS A 191 -4.29 28.71 -7.17
CA HIS A 191 -3.59 29.17 -5.96
C HIS A 191 -2.64 28.10 -5.38
N CYS A 192 -2.46 26.97 -6.07
CA CYS A 192 -1.52 25.95 -5.62
C CYS A 192 -0.08 26.36 -5.92
N HIS A 193 0.83 26.02 -5.01
CA HIS A 193 2.26 26.18 -5.20
C HIS A 193 2.78 25.17 -6.23
N VAL A 194 4.00 25.41 -6.71
CA VAL A 194 4.60 24.63 -7.82
C VAL A 194 4.91 23.18 -7.41
N ASP A 195 5.08 22.96 -6.11
CA ASP A 195 5.33 21.69 -5.42
C ASP A 195 4.03 21.05 -4.87
N GLU A 196 2.87 21.56 -5.27
CA GLU A 196 1.58 21.04 -4.87
C GLU A 196 0.81 20.40 -6.03
N SER A 197 0.05 19.37 -5.67
CA SER A 197 -0.96 18.75 -6.50
C SER A 197 -2.25 19.57 -6.48
N VAL A 198 -2.75 19.93 -7.66
CA VAL A 198 -4.07 20.58 -7.81
C VAL A 198 -5.17 19.52 -7.77
N LEU A 199 -5.88 19.42 -6.64
CA LEU A 199 -7.02 18.50 -6.50
C LEU A 199 -8.32 19.09 -7.02
N PHE A 200 -8.47 20.41 -6.93
CA PHE A 200 -9.61 21.11 -7.50
C PHE A 200 -9.16 22.53 -7.84
N THR A 201 -9.52 23.03 -9.00
CA THR A 201 -9.38 24.47 -9.26
C THR A 201 -10.41 24.95 -10.26
N CYS A 202 -10.93 26.15 -10.06
CA CYS A 202 -11.81 26.79 -11.02
C CYS A 202 -11.87 28.31 -10.82
N ARG A 203 -12.31 29.01 -11.84
CA ARG A 203 -12.70 30.43 -11.77
C ARG A 203 -14.19 30.54 -11.46
N SER A 204 -14.53 31.47 -10.56
CA SER A 204 -15.91 31.94 -10.33
C SER A 204 -15.91 33.47 -10.42
N GLY A 205 -16.28 33.99 -11.59
CA GLY A 205 -16.14 35.41 -11.92
C GLY A 205 -14.69 35.91 -11.72
N PRO A 206 -14.45 36.91 -10.83
CA PRO A 206 -13.10 37.44 -10.57
C PRO A 206 -12.30 36.59 -9.57
N LYS A 207 -12.86 35.50 -9.04
CA LYS A 207 -12.23 34.66 -8.00
C LYS A 207 -11.70 33.37 -8.61
N GLN A 208 -10.63 32.88 -8.02
CA GLN A 208 -10.05 31.56 -8.21
C GLN A 208 -10.26 30.77 -6.92
N ILE A 209 -10.77 29.55 -7.07
CA ILE A 209 -10.93 28.56 -6.01
C ILE A 209 -9.89 27.48 -6.25
N SER A 210 -9.18 27.03 -5.23
CA SER A 210 -8.22 25.93 -5.36
C SER A 210 -8.20 25.05 -4.12
N VAL A 211 -8.19 23.73 -4.33
CA VAL A 211 -7.84 22.73 -3.33
C VAL A 211 -6.51 22.12 -3.77
N CYS A 212 -5.52 22.27 -2.91
CA CYS A 212 -4.13 21.92 -3.15
C CYS A 212 -3.70 20.89 -2.12
N ALA A 213 -2.85 19.95 -2.51
CA ALA A 213 -2.30 18.97 -1.58
C ALA A 213 -0.80 18.80 -1.84
N SER A 214 -0.04 18.38 -0.82
CA SER A 214 1.36 17.98 -1.05
C SER A 214 1.43 16.90 -2.14
N THR A 215 2.51 16.84 -2.92
CA THR A 215 2.73 15.72 -3.86
C THR A 215 2.69 14.35 -3.18
N ASP A 216 3.06 14.30 -1.89
CA ASP A 216 3.02 13.11 -1.03
C ASP A 216 1.71 12.99 -0.21
N ALA A 217 0.64 13.69 -0.60
CA ALA A 217 -0.61 13.84 0.17
C ALA A 217 -1.30 12.52 0.56
N LEU A 218 -0.95 11.43 -0.13
CA LEU A 218 -1.49 10.10 0.07
C LEU A 218 -0.77 9.30 1.19
N ARG A 219 0.23 9.92 1.83
CA ARG A 219 0.82 9.45 3.09
C ARG A 219 0.09 10.14 4.25
N LYS A 220 -0.01 9.47 5.41
CA LYS A 220 -0.60 10.02 6.66
C LYS A 220 0.05 11.34 7.16
N THR A 221 1.08 11.82 6.47
CA THR A 221 1.86 13.04 6.75
C THR A 221 1.66 14.14 5.70
N GLY A 222 0.77 13.93 4.74
CA GLY A 222 0.43 14.91 3.71
C GLY A 222 -0.30 16.12 4.28
N TYR A 223 -0.29 17.24 3.54
CA TYR A 223 -1.16 18.37 3.84
C TYR A 223 -2.17 18.62 2.73
N LEU A 224 -3.25 19.31 3.10
CA LEU A 224 -4.34 19.73 2.23
C LEU A 224 -4.61 21.20 2.54
N ALA A 225 -4.78 22.01 1.50
CA ALA A 225 -5.06 23.44 1.62
C ALA A 225 -6.20 23.84 0.69
N TYR A 226 -7.15 24.61 1.23
CA TYR A 226 -8.13 25.37 0.48
C TYR A 226 -7.65 26.81 0.35
N ARG A 227 -7.62 27.30 -0.89
CA ARG A 227 -7.23 28.68 -1.21
C ARG A 227 -8.26 29.35 -2.09
N PHE A 228 -8.57 30.59 -1.75
CA PHE A 228 -9.55 31.41 -2.46
C PHE A 228 -9.04 32.83 -2.61
N GLY A 229 -9.22 33.45 -3.78
CA GLY A 229 -8.83 34.84 -3.99
C GLY A 229 -8.79 35.21 -5.46
N ARG A 230 -8.27 36.39 -5.80
CA ARG A 230 -8.08 36.77 -7.21
C ARG A 230 -6.96 35.94 -7.87
N PRO A 231 -7.10 35.51 -9.13
CA PRO A 231 -6.04 34.83 -9.86
C PRO A 231 -4.75 35.64 -9.87
N SER A 232 -3.61 34.96 -9.76
CA SER A 232 -2.26 35.57 -9.77
C SER A 232 -2.03 36.61 -8.67
N GLN A 233 -2.80 36.58 -7.59
CA GLN A 233 -2.58 37.37 -6.38
C GLN A 233 -2.44 36.44 -5.18
N ARG A 234 -1.95 36.98 -4.05
CA ARG A 234 -1.97 36.23 -2.79
C ARG A 234 -3.41 35.80 -2.47
N PRO A 235 -3.65 34.56 -2.03
CA PRO A 235 -4.97 34.13 -1.63
C PRO A 235 -5.55 35.04 -0.53
N GLU A 236 -6.83 35.35 -0.66
CA GLU A 236 -7.62 36.03 0.37
C GLU A 236 -7.94 35.09 1.53
N ILE A 237 -8.06 33.80 1.23
CA ILE A 237 -8.17 32.70 2.18
C ILE A 237 -7.07 31.69 1.86
N ASP A 238 -6.33 31.27 2.88
CA ASP A 238 -5.38 30.17 2.85
C ASP A 238 -5.58 29.35 4.12
N PHE A 239 -6.17 28.16 3.98
CA PHE A 239 -6.63 27.34 5.09
C PHE A 239 -6.26 25.87 4.87
N PRO A 240 -5.81 25.13 5.89
CA PRO A 240 -5.52 25.55 7.26
C PRO A 240 -4.13 26.18 7.35
N SER A 241 -3.71 26.61 8.53
CA SER A 241 -2.31 27.03 8.73
C SER A 241 -1.36 25.85 8.48
N SER A 242 -0.16 26.15 7.96
CA SER A 242 0.89 25.14 7.71
C SER A 242 1.14 24.25 8.94
N GLY A 243 1.34 22.95 8.70
CA GLY A 243 1.54 21.94 9.76
C GLY A 243 0.26 21.36 10.37
N THR A 244 -0.92 21.82 9.96
CA THR A 244 -2.19 21.24 10.44
C THR A 244 -2.45 19.88 9.79
N ASN A 245 -2.82 18.87 10.59
CA ASN A 245 -3.21 17.56 10.06
C ASN A 245 -4.57 17.67 9.33
N PRO A 246 -4.66 17.38 8.02
CA PRO A 246 -5.89 17.52 7.25
C PRO A 246 -7.09 16.77 7.86
N ALA A 247 -6.85 15.58 8.40
CA ALA A 247 -7.90 14.73 8.96
C ALA A 247 -8.56 15.30 10.23
N THR A 248 -8.03 16.38 10.80
CA THR A 248 -8.60 17.07 11.97
C THR A 248 -9.45 18.29 11.63
N VAL A 249 -9.38 18.78 10.39
CA VAL A 249 -10.03 20.05 9.98
C VAL A 249 -10.85 19.94 8.69
N PHE A 250 -10.65 18.88 7.92
CA PHE A 250 -11.44 18.57 6.73
C PHE A 250 -12.18 17.26 6.90
N SER A 251 -13.42 17.22 6.39
CA SER A 251 -14.19 16.01 6.17
C SER A 251 -14.44 15.84 4.67
N TYR A 252 -14.46 14.60 4.18
CA TYR A 252 -14.69 14.31 2.76
C TYR A 252 -15.80 13.28 2.59
N PHE A 253 -16.75 13.57 1.71
CA PHE A 253 -17.82 12.67 1.33
C PHE A 253 -17.80 12.45 -0.18
N ALA A 254 -18.00 11.20 -0.58
CA ALA A 254 -18.25 10.88 -1.98
C ALA A 254 -19.32 9.80 -2.10
N SER A 255 -20.24 10.02 -3.03
CA SER A 255 -21.25 9.05 -3.43
C SER A 255 -21.25 8.91 -4.93
N SER A 256 -21.25 7.69 -5.44
CA SER A 256 -21.31 7.39 -6.87
C SER A 256 -22.37 6.34 -7.13
N TYR A 257 -23.24 6.58 -8.11
CA TYR A 257 -24.31 5.68 -8.52
C TYR A 257 -24.47 5.68 -10.04
N ALA A 258 -25.29 4.78 -10.59
CA ALA A 258 -25.34 4.50 -12.03
C ALA A 258 -25.67 5.71 -12.94
N LYS A 259 -26.21 6.80 -12.37
CA LYS A 259 -26.68 7.99 -13.09
C LYS A 259 -26.09 9.29 -12.56
N GLY A 260 -25.09 9.21 -11.70
CA GLY A 260 -24.48 10.40 -11.13
C GLY A 260 -23.53 10.14 -9.98
N GLY A 261 -23.00 11.23 -9.45
CA GLY A 261 -22.14 11.20 -8.29
C GLY A 261 -21.93 12.60 -7.71
N THR A 262 -21.54 12.61 -6.45
CA THR A 262 -21.33 13.81 -5.65
C THR A 262 -20.03 13.65 -4.89
N GLU A 263 -19.19 14.68 -4.92
CA GLU A 263 -17.93 14.76 -4.17
C GLU A 263 -17.93 16.06 -3.39
N LEU A 264 -17.68 15.97 -2.08
CA LEU A 264 -17.76 17.09 -1.15
C LEU A 264 -16.56 17.12 -0.22
N LEU A 265 -15.88 18.26 -0.17
CA LEU A 265 -14.89 18.59 0.85
C LEU A 265 -15.46 19.67 1.75
N GLN A 266 -15.61 19.37 3.05
CA GLN A 266 -16.15 20.28 4.05
C GLN A 266 -15.10 20.68 5.09
N PHE A 267 -15.15 21.93 5.53
CA PHE A 267 -14.36 22.46 6.64
C PHE A 267 -15.02 23.73 7.20
N SER A 268 -14.53 24.21 8.34
CA SER A 268 -15.04 25.44 8.96
C SER A 268 -13.93 26.44 9.27
N ILE A 269 -14.22 27.72 9.03
CA ILE A 269 -13.38 28.86 9.42
C ILE A 269 -14.23 29.79 10.27
N GLY A 270 -13.98 29.80 11.59
CA GLY A 270 -14.84 30.52 12.54
C GLY A 270 -16.27 29.95 12.53
N GLU A 271 -17.27 30.81 12.36
CA GLU A 271 -18.69 30.42 12.31
C GLU A 271 -19.16 29.99 10.90
N PHE A 272 -18.27 29.96 9.92
CA PHE A 272 -18.61 29.67 8.54
C PHE A 272 -18.20 28.24 8.17
N THR A 273 -19.12 27.51 7.56
CA THR A 273 -18.86 26.19 6.97
C THR A 273 -18.74 26.34 5.46
N TYR A 274 -17.66 25.80 4.92
CA TYR A 274 -17.33 25.81 3.51
C TYR A 274 -17.52 24.38 2.97
N GLN A 275 -18.16 24.27 1.82
CA GLN A 275 -18.32 23.02 1.10
C GLN A 275 -17.83 23.22 -0.33
N VAL A 276 -16.70 22.63 -0.68
CA VAL A 276 -16.27 22.50 -2.07
C VAL A 276 -16.99 21.30 -2.63
N PHE A 277 -17.75 21.49 -3.71
CA PHE A 277 -18.58 20.44 -4.27
C PHE A 277 -18.30 20.21 -5.75
N SER A 278 -18.51 18.97 -6.18
CA SER A 278 -18.70 18.61 -7.57
C SER A 278 -19.82 17.59 -7.67
N GLU A 279 -20.81 17.90 -8.49
CA GLU A 279 -21.98 17.08 -8.74
C GLU A 279 -22.11 16.80 -10.22
N HIS A 280 -22.38 15.53 -10.52
CA HIS A 280 -22.70 15.09 -11.85
C HIS A 280 -23.96 14.22 -11.83
N HIS A 281 -24.99 14.60 -12.57
CA HIS A 281 -26.27 13.92 -12.70
C HIS A 281 -26.64 13.79 -14.18
N ALA A 282 -27.09 12.60 -14.59
CA ALA A 282 -27.49 12.33 -15.97
C ALA A 282 -28.79 13.01 -16.38
N PHE A 283 -29.66 13.30 -15.41
CA PHE A 283 -31.02 13.84 -15.63
C PHE A 283 -31.33 15.06 -14.76
N ASP A 284 -30.33 15.57 -14.05
CA ASP A 284 -30.48 16.68 -13.12
C ASP A 284 -29.35 17.69 -13.33
N TRP A 285 -29.31 18.72 -12.49
CA TRP A 285 -28.29 19.74 -12.51
C TRP A 285 -26.88 19.16 -12.33
N ASN A 286 -25.94 19.73 -13.07
CA ASN A 286 -24.51 19.46 -12.96
C ASN A 286 -23.83 20.74 -12.52
N GLY A 287 -22.85 20.62 -11.63
CA GLY A 287 -22.03 21.77 -11.30
C GLY A 287 -20.96 21.49 -10.27
N SER A 288 -20.03 22.42 -10.20
CA SER A 288 -18.97 22.40 -9.20
C SER A 288 -18.79 23.81 -8.65
N GLY A 289 -18.36 23.93 -7.41
CA GLY A 289 -18.23 25.23 -6.79
C GLY A 289 -17.94 25.19 -5.31
N VAL A 290 -18.22 26.32 -4.65
CA VAL A 290 -18.14 26.43 -3.21
C VAL A 290 -19.41 27.05 -2.65
N VAL A 291 -20.00 26.39 -1.67
CA VAL A 291 -21.06 26.94 -0.82
C VAL A 291 -20.45 27.40 0.49
N VAL A 292 -20.85 28.57 0.97
CA VAL A 292 -20.48 29.06 2.30
C VAL A 292 -21.74 29.29 3.10
N ASN A 293 -21.80 28.65 4.26
CA ASN A 293 -22.94 28.68 5.18
C ASN A 293 -22.53 29.33 6.51
N ARG A 294 -23.45 30.05 7.14
CA ARG A 294 -23.36 30.46 8.55
C ARG A 294 -24.55 29.83 9.27
N GLY A 295 -24.32 28.77 10.03
CA GLY A 295 -25.39 27.86 10.48
C GLY A 295 -26.16 27.29 9.28
N LYS A 296 -27.49 27.31 9.33
CA LYS A 296 -28.36 26.78 8.25
C LYS A 296 -28.58 27.73 7.07
N LYS A 297 -27.93 28.91 7.07
CA LYS A 297 -28.14 29.93 6.04
C LYS A 297 -26.96 29.96 5.07
N ARG A 298 -27.25 29.81 3.76
CA ARG A 298 -26.30 30.09 2.68
C ARG A 298 -26.00 31.58 2.61
N VAL A 299 -24.74 31.95 2.83
CA VAL A 299 -24.25 33.34 2.84
C VAL A 299 -23.40 33.68 1.63
N ALA A 300 -22.80 32.66 0.97
CA ALA A 300 -22.16 32.83 -0.33
C ALA A 300 -22.27 31.55 -1.16
N TYR A 301 -22.19 31.73 -2.48
CA TYR A 301 -22.24 30.65 -3.45
C TYR A 301 -21.38 31.03 -4.66
N PHE A 302 -20.36 30.22 -4.93
CA PHE A 302 -19.39 30.45 -6.00
C PHE A 302 -19.42 29.29 -6.97
N LEU A 303 -20.17 29.44 -8.06
CA LEU A 303 -20.25 28.45 -9.12
C LEU A 303 -19.02 28.53 -10.03
N CYS A 304 -18.43 27.39 -10.36
CA CYS A 304 -17.30 27.29 -11.26
C CYS A 304 -17.70 27.57 -12.71
N ASN A 305 -16.81 28.25 -13.43
CA ASN A 305 -16.80 28.23 -14.89
C ASN A 305 -16.20 26.90 -15.35
N GLU A 306 -17.01 26.06 -15.99
CA GLU A 306 -16.63 24.72 -16.47
C GLU A 306 -15.36 24.72 -17.33
N LYS A 307 -15.12 25.77 -18.13
CA LYS A 307 -13.91 25.85 -18.99
C LYS A 307 -12.60 25.96 -18.20
N SER A 308 -12.68 26.34 -16.93
CA SER A 308 -11.54 26.49 -16.03
C SER A 308 -11.45 25.39 -14.97
N LEU A 309 -12.40 24.45 -15.00
CA LEU A 309 -12.53 23.43 -13.96
C LEU A 309 -11.49 22.34 -14.18
N ILE A 310 -10.66 22.13 -13.16
CA ILE A 310 -9.95 20.88 -12.93
C ILE A 310 -10.58 20.26 -11.69
N ASN A 311 -11.10 19.05 -11.81
CA ASN A 311 -11.67 18.32 -10.68
C ASN A 311 -11.02 16.93 -10.53
N ASN A 312 -10.29 16.78 -9.43
CA ASN A 312 -9.70 15.53 -8.94
C ASN A 312 -10.09 15.27 -7.47
N LEU A 313 -11.24 15.79 -7.01
CA LEU A 313 -11.68 15.63 -5.62
C LEU A 313 -11.80 14.16 -5.21
N HIS A 314 -12.11 13.25 -6.14
CA HIS A 314 -12.08 11.78 -5.91
C HIS A 314 -10.80 11.27 -5.22
N GLN A 315 -9.66 11.95 -5.37
CA GLN A 315 -8.40 11.54 -4.77
C GLN A 315 -8.38 11.70 -3.25
N LEU A 316 -9.23 12.57 -2.68
CA LEU A 316 -9.34 12.81 -1.24
C LEU A 316 -9.72 11.55 -0.46
N LYS A 317 -10.38 10.57 -1.10
CA LYS A 317 -10.73 9.28 -0.48
C LYS A 317 -9.53 8.48 0.05
N PHE A 318 -8.34 8.79 -0.46
CA PHE A 318 -7.10 8.11 -0.08
C PHE A 318 -6.30 8.86 1.00
N MET A 319 -6.75 10.05 1.41
CA MET A 319 -6.05 10.89 2.40
C MET A 319 -6.41 10.57 3.85
N GLY A 320 -7.32 9.61 4.09
CA GLY A 320 -7.73 9.23 5.44
C GLY A 320 -8.52 10.32 6.17
N LEU A 321 -9.21 11.19 5.42
CA LEU A 321 -10.12 12.18 5.98
C LEU A 321 -11.35 11.49 6.59
N PRO A 322 -11.93 12.03 7.67
CA PRO A 322 -13.24 11.60 8.17
C PRO A 322 -14.27 11.58 7.03
N ASN A 323 -14.93 10.43 6.87
CA ASN A 323 -16.03 10.26 5.94
C ASN A 323 -17.34 10.49 6.69
N GLU A 324 -17.89 11.69 6.56
CA GLU A 324 -19.12 12.11 7.22
C GLU A 324 -20.18 12.36 6.15
N GLU A 325 -21.32 11.68 6.25
CA GLU A 325 -22.50 12.05 5.48
C GLU A 325 -23.03 13.38 6.02
N PHE A 326 -22.90 14.45 5.23
CA PHE A 326 -23.21 15.79 5.69
C PHE A 326 -24.73 15.96 5.88
N THR A 327 -25.21 15.98 7.13
CA THR A 327 -26.65 16.00 7.42
C THR A 327 -27.37 17.30 7.03
N ASP A 328 -26.61 18.35 6.71
CA ASP A 328 -27.11 19.62 6.19
C ASP A 328 -26.76 19.78 4.70
N PHE A 329 -27.20 18.82 3.86
CA PHE A 329 -27.19 19.00 2.41
C PHE A 329 -28.10 20.20 2.06
N VAL A 330 -27.48 21.35 1.87
CA VAL A 330 -28.15 22.50 1.24
C VAL A 330 -28.10 22.27 -0.25
N ASP A 331 -29.26 22.26 -0.92
CA ASP A 331 -29.35 22.16 -2.39
C ASP A 331 -28.25 22.99 -3.05
N HIS A 332 -27.36 22.30 -3.75
CA HIS A 332 -26.28 22.91 -4.50
C HIS A 332 -26.80 23.50 -5.82
N GLU A 333 -28.06 23.22 -6.19
CA GLU A 333 -28.75 23.91 -7.28
C GLU A 333 -28.76 25.44 -7.03
N PRO A 334 -28.43 26.26 -8.04
CA PRO A 334 -28.65 27.70 -7.97
C PRO A 334 -30.12 27.99 -7.63
N ALA A 335 -30.37 28.95 -6.73
CA ALA A 335 -31.74 29.40 -6.52
C ALA A 335 -32.28 30.00 -7.83
N LYS A 336 -33.44 29.54 -8.27
CA LYS A 336 -34.13 30.01 -9.48
C LYS A 336 -34.59 31.46 -9.38
#